data_AF-A0A1H5GC72-F1
#
_entry.id   AF-A0A1H5GC72-F1
#
_cell.length_a   1.000
_cell.length_b   1.000
_cell.length_c   1.000
_cell.angle_alpha   90.00
_cell.angle_beta   90.00
_cell.angle_gamma   90.00
#
_symmetry.space_group_name_H-M   'P 1'
#
loop_
_entity.id
_entity.type
_entity.pdbx_description
1 polymer ?
#
loop_
_entity_poly.entity_id
_entity_poly.type
_entity_poly.pdbx_seq_one_letter_code
_entity_poly.pdbx_strand_id
1 'polypeptide(L)' 'MKKQILNLGKTLNRIEQREVNGGRAPECCIDWNPVERHCYKWDRNCR' A
#
# COMPACT_ATOMS: atom_id res chain seq x y z
N MET A 1 8.65 29.00 -12.13
CA MET A 1 7.50 28.42 -11.41
C MET A 1 7.98 27.71 -10.16
N LYS A 2 7.77 28.30 -8.97
CA LYS A 2 8.10 27.64 -7.70
C LYS A 2 7.10 26.51 -7.47
N LYS A 3 7.53 25.25 -7.60
CA LYS A 3 6.73 24.10 -7.15
C LYS A 3 6.65 24.19 -5.62
N GLN A 4 5.53 24.69 -5.10
CA GLN A 4 5.25 24.63 -3.67
C GLN A 4 5.23 23.15 -3.27
N ILE A 5 6.16 22.74 -2.41
CA ILE A 5 6.15 21.40 -1.83
C ILE A 5 5.10 21.42 -0.72
N LEU A 6 3.83 21.40 -1.12
CA LEU A 6 2.67 21.67 -0.27
C LEU A 6 2.44 20.63 0.85
N ASN A 7 3.22 19.55 0.92
CA ASN A 7 2.95 18.43 1.83
C ASN A 7 4.21 17.83 2.50
N LEU A 8 5.28 18.60 2.73
CA LEU A 8 6.50 18.09 3.39
C LEU A 8 6.37 17.82 4.91
N GLY A 9 5.17 17.90 5.48
CA GLY A 9 4.94 17.64 6.92
C GLY A 9 3.52 17.18 7.25
N LYS A 10 2.72 16.79 6.26
CA LYS A 10 1.36 16.31 6.51
C LYS A 10 1.44 14.86 6.95
N THR A 11 1.38 14.61 8.25
CA THR A 11 1.25 13.26 8.79
C THR A 11 -0.08 12.69 8.29
N LEU A 12 0.00 11.77 7.32
CA LEU A 12 -1.17 11.05 6.81
C LEU A 12 -1.83 10.31 7.98
N ASN A 13 -3.14 10.43 8.08
CA ASN A 13 -3.91 9.63 9.04
C ASN A 13 -3.88 8.15 8.63
N ARG A 14 -4.30 7.25 9.52
CA ARG A 14 -4.23 5.80 9.29
C ARG A 14 -4.95 5.33 8.03
N ILE A 15 -6.03 6.02 7.63
CA ILE A 15 -6.80 5.69 6.42
C ILE A 15 -6.01 6.13 5.18
N GLU A 16 -5.53 7.37 5.17
CA GLU A 16 -4.71 7.93 4.08
C GLU A 16 -3.41 7.14 3.89
N GLN A 17 -2.76 6.71 4.98
CA GLN A 17 -1.58 5.83 4.90
C GLN A 17 -1.90 4.47 4.29
N ARG A 18 -3.08 3.91 4.56
CA ARG A 18 -3.50 2.64 3.94
C ARG A 18 -3.76 2.80 2.45
N GLU A 19 -4.26 3.94 2.01
CA GLU A 19 -4.47 4.22 0.60
C GLU A 19 -3.15 4.40 -0.14
N VAL A 20 -2.22 5.20 0.40
CA VAL A 20 -0.91 5.46 -0.22
C VAL A 20 -0.02 4.22 -0.20
N ASN A 21 0.04 3.50 0.92
CA ASN A 21 0.87 2.31 1.06
C ASN A 21 0.17 1.03 0.60
N GLY A 22 -1.05 1.15 0.04
CA GLY A 22 -1.79 0.05 -0.57
C GLY A 22 -2.21 -1.10 0.35
N GLY A 23 -2.26 -0.83 1.66
CA GLY A 23 -2.79 -1.75 2.65
C GLY A 23 -1.89 -2.96 2.95
N ARG A 24 -2.34 -3.76 3.92
CA ARG A 24 -1.65 -5.01 4.31
C ARG A 24 -1.92 -6.07 3.26
N ALA A 25 -0.88 -6.82 2.88
CA ALA A 25 -1.03 -7.99 2.03
C ALA A 25 -2.09 -8.96 2.62
N PRO A 26 -2.95 -9.54 1.77
CA PRO A 26 -3.82 -10.64 2.18
C PRO A 26 -2.99 -11.79 2.78
N GLU A 27 -3.59 -12.53 3.70
CA GLU A 27 -3.00 -13.77 4.20
C GLU A 27 -2.68 -14.69 3.02
N CYS A 28 -1.56 -15.42 3.08
CA CYS A 28 -1.08 -16.30 2.01
C CYS A 28 -0.62 -15.61 0.72
N CYS A 29 -0.69 -14.28 0.60
CA CYS A 29 -0.17 -13.62 -0.58
C CYS A 29 1.36 -13.51 -0.52
N ILE A 30 2.05 -14.13 -1.50
CA ILE A 30 3.51 -14.10 -1.62
C ILE A 30 3.96 -12.86 -2.41
N ASP A 31 3.18 -12.49 -3.43
CA ASP A 31 3.51 -11.40 -4.35
C ASP A 31 2.40 -10.35 -4.37
N TRP A 32 2.34 -9.57 -3.29
CA TRP A 32 1.35 -8.51 -3.09
C TRP A 32 1.80 -7.22 -3.76
N ASN A 33 1.00 -6.72 -4.69
CA ASN A 33 1.10 -5.37 -5.22
C ASN A 33 0.16 -4.44 -4.42
N PRO A 34 0.69 -3.59 -3.53
CA PRO A 34 -0.12 -2.68 -2.73
C PRO A 34 -0.84 -1.62 -3.59
N VAL A 35 -0.21 -1.16 -4.67
CA VAL A 35 -0.76 -0.08 -5.51
C VAL A 35 -1.98 -0.56 -6.29
N GLU A 36 -1.86 -1.72 -6.94
CA GLU A 36 -2.97 -2.33 -7.70
C GLU A 36 -3.96 -3.10 -6.81
N ARG A 37 -3.63 -3.27 -5.53
CA ARG A 37 -4.35 -4.14 -4.59
C ARG A 37 -4.56 -5.54 -5.13
N HIS A 38 -3.51 -6.10 -5.74
CA HIS A 38 -3.55 -7.38 -6.43
C HIS A 38 -2.46 -8.33 -5.91
N CYS A 39 -2.79 -9.62 -5.82
CA CYS A 39 -1.84 -10.66 -5.47
C CYS A 39 -1.54 -11.52 -6.70
N TYR A 40 -0.33 -11.42 -7.26
CA TYR A 40 0.03 -12.21 -8.45
C TYR A 40 0.40 -13.66 -8.10
N LYS A 41 0.76 -13.92 -6.84
CA LYS A 41 1.17 -15.26 -6.38
C LYS A 41 0.67 -15.54 -4.98
N TRP A 42 -0.10 -16.62 -4.87
CA TRP A 42 -0.61 -17.15 -3.61
C TRP A 42 0.22 -18.35 -3.15
N ASP A 43 0.46 -18.44 -1.83
CA ASP A 43 1.02 -19.62 -1.19
C ASP A 43 -0.02 -20.74 -1.18
N ARG A 44 0.29 -21.81 -1.92
CA ARG A 44 -0.59 -22.99 -2.05
C ARG A 44 -0.65 -23.85 -0.79
N ASN A 45 0.30 -23.66 0.13
CA ASN A 45 0.38 -24.42 1.38
C ASN A 45 -0.19 -23.66 2.57
N CYS A 46 -0.71 -22.46 2.34
CA CYS A 46 -1.29 -21.65 3.40
C CYS A 46 -2.55 -22.33 3.96
N ARG A 47 -2.61 -22.47 5.28
CA ARG A 47 -3.65 -23.16 6.04
C ARG A 47 -4.14 -22.29 7.17
#